data_AF-A0A348WHL3-F1
#
_entry.id   AF-A0A348WHL3-F1
#
_cell.length_a   1.000
_cell.length_b   1.000
_cell.length_c   1.000
_cell.angle_alpha   90.00
_cell.angle_beta   90.00
_cell.angle_gamma   90.00
#
_symmetry.space_group_name_H-M   'P 1'
#
loop_
_entity.id
_entity.type
_entity.pdbx_description
1 polymer ?
#
loop_
_entity_poly.entity_id
_entity_poly.type
_entity_poly.pdbx_seq_one_letter_code
_entity_poly.pdbx_strand_id
1 'polypeptide(L)' 'MEGMLFQATIYLVAAVIAVPLASRLGLGSVLGYIAAGILIGPVLGLVGHETHDLQHVGEFGVVMML' A
#
# COMPACT_ATOMS: atom_id res chain seq x y z
N MET A 1 -9.89 10.44 -13.68
CA MET A 1 -10.72 9.50 -12.86
C MET A 1 -10.28 8.05 -13.05
N GLU A 2 -9.92 7.58 -14.25
CA GLU A 2 -9.41 6.21 -14.46
C GLU A 2 -8.06 5.92 -13.76
N GLY A 3 -7.14 6.90 -13.69
CA GLY A 3 -5.84 6.71 -13.04
C GLY A 3 -5.90 6.42 -11.54
N MET A 4 -6.77 7.13 -10.80
CA MET A 4 -6.90 6.97 -9.35
C MET A 4 -7.44 5.59 -8.96
N LEU A 5 -8.48 5.10 -9.66
CA LEU A 5 -9.06 3.79 -9.38
C LEU A 5 -8.09 2.66 -9.73
N PHE A 6 -7.36 2.80 -10.84
CA PHE A 6 -6.31 1.87 -11.25
C PHE A 6 -5.18 1.81 -10.21
N GLN A 7 -4.71 2.97 -9.75
CA GLN A 7 -3.68 3.08 -8.72
C GLN A 7 -4.12 2.50 -7.37
N ALA A 8 -5.34 2.80 -6.94
CA ALA A 8 -5.92 2.24 -5.71
C ALA A 8 -6.05 0.72 -5.80
N THR A 9 -6.45 0.19 -6.96
CA THR A 9 -6.55 -1.26 -7.20
C THR A 9 -5.17 -1.92 -7.09
N ILE A 10 -4.12 -1.32 -7.66
CA ILE A 10 -2.75 -1.83 -7.54
C ILE A 10 -2.33 -1.88 -6.07
N TYR A 11 -2.56 -0.80 -5.31
CA TYR A 11 -2.24 -0.77 -3.89
C TYR A 11 -2.97 -1.85 -3.09
N LEU A 12 -4.27 -1.99 -3.30
CA LEU A 12 -5.08 -3.00 -2.60
C LEU A 12 -4.64 -4.42 -2.96
N VAL A 13 -4.43 -4.73 -4.24
CA VAL A 13 -4.00 -6.06 -4.69
C VAL A 13 -2.64 -6.42 -4.11
N ALA A 14 -1.68 -5.50 -4.17
CA ALA A 14 -0.35 -5.74 -3.66
C ALA A 14 -0.33 -5.91 -2.13
N ALA A 15 -1.11 -5.12 -1.38
CA ALA A 15 -1.27 -5.30 0.05
C ALA A 15 -1.94 -6.65 0.39
N VAL A 16 -3.00 -7.02 -0.33
CA VAL A 16 -3.71 -8.30 -0.18
C VAL A 16 -2.81 -9.50 -0.45
N ILE A 17 -1.79 -9.38 -1.31
CA ILE A 17 -0.83 -10.47 -1.57
C ILE A 17 0.33 -10.46 -0.57
N ALA A 18 0.93 -9.29 -0.32
CA ALA A 18 2.13 -9.17 0.50
C ALA A 18 1.86 -9.41 1.99
N VAL A 19 0.72 -8.95 2.52
CA VAL A 19 0.36 -9.10 3.94
C VAL A 19 0.19 -10.56 4.37
N PRO A 20 -0.59 -11.41 3.69
CA PRO A 20 -0.68 -12.82 4.06
C PRO A 20 0.63 -13.56 3.81
N LEU A 21 1.43 -13.16 2.81
CA LEU A 21 2.74 -13.75 2.58
C LEU A 21 3.69 -13.46 3.76
N ALA A 22 3.77 -12.20 4.21
CA ALA A 22 4.58 -11.82 5.37
C ALA A 22 4.06 -12.44 6.69
N SER A 23 2.74 -12.48 6.85
CA SER A 23 2.09 -13.12 8.01
C SER A 23 2.41 -14.63 8.06
N ARG A 24 2.42 -15.32 6.92
CA ARG A 24 2.83 -16.75 6.84
C ARG A 24 4.30 -16.99 7.14
N LEU A 25 5.16 -16.00 6.91
CA LEU A 25 6.57 -16.06 7.28
C LEU A 25 6.84 -15.75 8.76
N GLY A 26 5.79 -15.46 9.55
CA GLY A 26 5.91 -15.17 10.98
C GLY A 26 6.38 -13.73 11.31
N LEU A 27 6.39 -12.84 10.32
CA LEU A 27 6.93 -11.47 10.43
C LEU A 27 5.89 -10.44 10.91
N GLY A 28 4.64 -10.84 11.13
CA GLY A 28 3.54 -9.93 11.46
C GLY A 28 3.00 -9.16 10.26
N SER A 29 1.78 -8.61 10.39
CA SER A 29 1.06 -7.95 9.29
C SER A 29 1.69 -6.61 8.86
N VAL A 30 2.31 -5.89 9.81
CA VAL A 30 2.92 -4.58 9.57
C VAL A 30 4.07 -4.67 8.57
N LEU A 31 4.94 -5.68 8.69
CA LEU A 31 6.04 -5.88 7.74
C LEU A 31 5.52 -6.17 6.33
N GLY A 32 4.37 -6.83 6.19
CA GLY A 32 3.74 -7.08 4.90
C GLY A 32 3.25 -5.81 4.20
N TYR A 33 2.69 -4.85 4.94
CA TYR A 33 2.28 -3.56 4.39
C TYR A 33 3.46 -2.71 3.93
N ILE A 34 4.56 -2.70 4.71
CA ILE A 34 5.79 -1.98 4.31
C ILE A 34 6.41 -2.64 3.07
N ALA A 35 6.48 -3.97 3.02
CA ALA A 35 6.98 -4.70 1.86
C ALA A 35 6.14 -4.41 0.60
N ALA A 36 4.81 -4.36 0.71
CA ALA A 36 3.93 -3.98 -0.39
C ALA A 36 4.26 -2.57 -0.92
N GLY A 37 4.38 -1.58 -0.04
CA GLY A 37 4.70 -0.20 -0.43
C GLY A 37 6.04 -0.07 -1.14
N ILE A 38 7.08 -0.76 -0.65
CA ILE A 38 8.41 -0.79 -1.29
C ILE A 38 8.35 -1.48 -2.66
N LEU A 39 7.59 -2.57 -2.79
CA LEU A 39 7.47 -3.28 -4.07
C LEU A 39 6.81 -2.38 -5.14
N ILE A 40 5.73 -1.69 -4.78
CA ILE A 40 4.94 -0.93 -5.76
C ILE A 40 5.56 0.44 -6.07
N GLY A 41 6.10 1.11 -5.05
CA GLY A 41 6.66 2.44 -5.16
C GLY A 41 8.03 2.43 -5.86
N PRO A 42 9.14 2.24 -5.12
CA PRO A 42 10.48 2.33 -5.69
C PRO A 42 10.87 1.15 -6.60
N VAL A 43 10.39 -0.07 -6.35
CA VAL A 43 10.83 -1.24 -7.13
C VAL A 43 10.13 -1.34 -8.47
N LEU A 44 8.81 -1.20 -8.51
CA LEU A 44 8.04 -1.27 -9.75
C LEU A 44 7.86 0.10 -10.43
N GLY A 45 8.02 1.22 -9.71
CA GLY A 45 7.84 2.57 -10.26
C GLY A 45 6.42 2.85 -10.80
N LEU A 46 5.48 1.95 -10.52
CA LEU A 46 4.10 2.00 -11.03
C LEU A 46 3.28 3.08 -10.33
N VAL A 47 3.70 3.47 -9.13
CA VAL A 47 2.98 4.44 -8.31
C VAL A 47 3.95 5.33 -7.52
N GLY A 48 3.59 6.61 -7.32
CA GLY A 48 4.36 7.55 -6.49
C GLY A 48 4.47 8.97 -7.04
N HIS A 49 3.86 9.28 -8.18
CA HIS A 49 3.90 10.63 -8.76
C HIS A 49 2.95 11.61 -8.04
N GLU A 50 1.96 11.11 -7.31
CA GLU A 50 0.97 11.87 -6.56
C GLU A 50 1.10 11.59 -5.04
N THR A 51 2.26 11.91 -4.48
CA THR A 51 2.54 11.73 -3.03
C THR A 51 1.58 12.50 -2.13
N HIS A 52 1.02 13.62 -2.60
CA HIS A 52 0.13 14.47 -1.82
C HIS A 52 -1.23 13.82 -1.53
N ASP A 53 -1.83 13.13 -2.52
CA ASP A 53 -3.10 12.43 -2.35
C ASP A 53 -2.94 11.19 -1.47
N LEU A 54 -1.79 10.52 -1.55
CA LEU A 54 -1.46 9.40 -0.67
C LEU A 54 -1.35 9.81 0.80
N GLN A 55 -0.83 11.01 1.06
CA GLN A 55 -0.68 11.52 2.42
C GLN A 55 -2.04 11.76 3.08
N HIS A 56 -2.98 12.39 2.38
CA HIS A 56 -4.36 12.58 2.89
C HIS A 56 -5.05 11.25 3.22
N VAL A 57 -4.87 10.23 2.38
CA VAL A 57 -5.41 8.89 2.64
C VAL A 57 -4.72 8.24 3.85
N GLY A 58 -3.41 8.44 4.01
CA GLY A 58 -2.65 7.96 5.17
C GLY A 58 -3.10 8.62 6.48
N GLU A 59 -3.30 9.93 6.49
CA GLU A 59 -3.82 10.69 7.64
C GLU A 59 -5.23 10.21 8.00
N PHE A 60 -6.10 10.02 7.02
CA PHE A 60 -7.43 9.46 7.22
C PHE A 60 -7.38 8.04 7.80
N GLY A 61 -6.46 7.19 7.31
CA GLY A 61 -6.28 5.83 7.82
C GLY A 61 -5.87 5.78 9.30
N VAL A 62 -5.00 6.69 9.73
CA VAL A 62 -4.61 6.81 11.15
C VAL A 62 -5.79 7.23 12.02
N VAL A 63 -6.62 8.18 11.56
CA VAL A 63 -7.82 8.60 12.30
C VAL A 63 -8.82 7.45 12.45
N MET A 64 -8.99 6.60 11.44
CA MET A 64 -9.88 5.43 11.50
C MET A 64 -9.41 4.33 12.47
N MET A 65 -8.15 4.37 12.90
CA MET A 65 -7.60 3.45 13.92
C MET A 65 -7.77 3.95 15.36
N LEU A 66 -8.08 5.24 15.55
CA LEU A 66 -8.38 5.87 16.84
C LEU A 66 -9.86 5.72 17.19
#